data_AF-A0A7J7KRU8-F1
#
_entry.id   AF-A0A7J7KRU8-F1
#
_cell.length_a   1.000
_cell.length_b   1.000
_cell.length_c   1.000
_cell.angle_alpha   90.00
_cell.angle_beta   90.00
_cell.angle_gamma   90.00
#
_symmetry.space_group_name_H-M   'P 1'
#
loop_
_entity.id
_entity.type
_entity.pdbx_description
1 polymer ?
#
loop_
_entity_poly.entity_id
_entity_poly.type
_entity_poly.pdbx_seq_one_letter_code
_entity_poly.pdbx_strand_id
1 'polypeptide(L)'
;MASTKYKIDSVLEKAGAFGRYQWFQVVLSSSGSFMVACHFLVIVFHSITPKHRCKLPEWENDTFSPFSEVHNQSIYQWIPVDKDGILDSCKIYTNNNETVECEEHVFDKSVYWGVTLNEQKVFNLSQLDYIIFIAV
;
A
#
# COMPACT_ATOMS: atom_id res chain seq x y z
N MET A 1 32.84 -25.09 18.90
CA MET A 1 32.21 -23.78 19.20
C MET A 1 32.17 -23.42 20.69
N ALA A 2 32.42 -24.33 21.64
CA ALA A 2 32.40 -24.02 23.08
C ALA A 2 33.57 -23.14 23.57
N SER A 3 34.76 -23.25 22.97
CA SER A 3 35.96 -22.50 23.41
C SER A 3 35.85 -20.98 23.20
N THR A 4 35.06 -20.52 22.23
CA THR A 4 34.91 -19.09 21.95
C THR A 4 34.07 -18.40 23.02
N LYS A 5 33.07 -19.09 23.59
CA LYS A 5 32.13 -18.53 24.57
C LYS A 5 32.84 -18.08 25.85
N TYR A 6 33.66 -18.96 26.43
CA TYR A 6 34.46 -18.67 27.63
C TYR A 6 35.38 -17.46 27.47
N LYS A 7 35.99 -17.32 26.28
CA LYS A 7 36.89 -16.21 25.98
C LYS A 7 36.13 -14.88 25.90
N ILE A 8 34.92 -14.88 25.34
CA ILE A 8 34.07 -13.69 25.23
C ILE A 8 33.56 -13.27 26.61
N ASP A 9 33.08 -14.22 27.42
CA ASP A 9 32.56 -13.94 28.77
C ASP A 9 33.65 -13.31 29.66
N SER A 10 34.88 -13.81 29.62
CA SER A 10 36.01 -13.24 30.37
C SER A 10 36.44 -11.84 29.91
N VAL A 11 36.21 -11.50 28.64
CA VAL A 11 36.49 -10.17 28.08
C VAL A 11 35.37 -9.18 28.46
N LEU A 12 34.11 -9.64 28.47
CA LEU A 12 32.95 -8.87 28.91
C LEU A 12 33.02 -8.54 30.41
N GLU A 13 33.50 -9.47 31.24
CA GLU A 13 33.71 -9.23 32.66
C GLU A 13 34.74 -8.12 32.92
N LYS A 14 35.80 -8.05 32.09
CA LYS A 14 36.79 -6.96 32.12
C LYS A 14 36.31 -5.64 31.53
N ALA A 15 35.37 -5.68 30.60
CA ALA A 15 34.84 -4.47 29.94
C ALA A 15 33.89 -3.66 30.84
N GLY A 16 33.34 -4.27 31.89
CA GLY A 16 32.42 -3.62 32.83
C GLY A 16 31.01 -3.42 32.26
N ALA A 17 30.08 -3.00 33.12
CA ALA A 17 28.71 -2.69 32.70
C ALA A 17 28.66 -1.45 31.79
N PHE A 18 27.65 -1.38 30.92
CA PHE A 18 27.42 -0.24 30.04
C PHE A 18 27.42 1.09 30.83
N GLY A 19 28.33 1.99 30.45
CA GLY A 19 28.40 3.33 31.03
C GLY A 19 27.20 4.20 30.64
N ARG A 20 26.93 5.26 31.41
CA ARG A 20 25.80 6.18 31.19
C ARG A 20 25.74 6.75 29.75
N TYR A 21 26.91 7.04 29.18
CA TYR A 21 27.02 7.56 27.81
C TYR A 21 26.72 6.49 26.75
N GLN A 22 27.19 5.26 26.94
CA GLN A 22 26.90 4.15 26.02
C GLN A 22 25.41 3.83 26.00
N TRP A 23 24.75 3.92 27.16
CA TRP A 23 23.30 3.77 27.26
C TRP A 23 22.55 4.83 26.45
N PHE A 24 22.97 6.10 26.54
CA PHE A 24 22.38 7.19 25.76
C PHE A 24 22.54 6.96 24.25
N GLN A 25 23.71 6.48 23.81
CA GLN A 25 23.96 6.15 22.41
C GLN A 25 23.07 4.99 21.91
N VAL A 26 22.85 3.95 22.73
CA VAL A 26 21.94 2.85 22.39
C VAL A 26 20.50 3.36 22.25
N VAL A 27 20.06 4.24 23.16
CA VAL A 27 18.71 4.83 23.08
C VAL A 27 18.54 5.65 21.81
N LEU A 28 19.47 6.55 21.50
CA LEU A 28 19.41 7.36 20.28
C LEU A 28 19.43 6.52 19.00
N SER A 29 20.25 5.47 18.97
CA SER A 29 20.31 4.54 17.83
C SER A 29 19.03 3.72 17.68
N SER A 30 18.42 3.32 18.81
CA SER A 30 17.16 2.58 18.82
C SER A 30 15.98 3.44 18.34
N SER A 31 15.92 4.72 18.71
CA SER A 31 14.86 5.63 18.24
C SER A 31 14.91 5.87 16.74
N GLY A 32 16.12 5.99 16.16
CA GLY A 32 16.27 6.10 14.71
C GLY A 32 15.75 4.87 13.98
N SER A 33 16.13 3.68 14.47
CA SER A 33 15.65 2.40 13.90
C SER A 33 14.12 2.25 14.03
N PHE A 34 13.55 2.71 15.15
CA PHE A 34 12.10 2.71 15.36
C PHE A 34 11.37 3.62 14.36
N MET A 35 11.87 4.83 14.13
CA MET A 35 11.27 5.75 13.14
C MET A 35 11.28 5.14 11.74
N VAL A 36 12.39 4.51 11.35
CA VAL A 36 12.50 3.82 10.05
C VAL A 36 11.47 2.68 9.96
N ALA A 37 11.34 1.86 11.01
CA ALA A 37 10.33 0.80 11.04
C ALA A 37 8.89 1.34 10.91
N CYS A 38 8.56 2.43 11.62
CA CYS A 38 7.26 3.09 11.49
C CYS A 38 7.01 3.63 10.08
N HIS A 39 8.03 4.21 9.43
CA HIS A 39 7.93 4.70 8.06
C HIS A 39 7.61 3.55 7.08
N PHE A 40 8.27 2.41 7.22
CA PHE A 40 7.97 1.22 6.42
C PHE A 40 6.55 0.69 6.66
N LEU A 41 6.07 0.70 7.90
CA LEU A 41 4.70 0.30 8.21
C LEU A 41 3.67 1.18 7.49
N VAL A 42 3.86 2.51 7.50
CA VAL A 42 2.96 3.44 6.81
C VAL A 42 2.89 3.15 5.32
N ILE A 43 4.02 2.86 4.67
CA ILE A 43 4.06 2.53 3.24
C ILE A 43 3.23 1.28 2.94
N VAL A 44 3.34 0.23 3.77
CA VAL A 44 2.58 -1.02 3.58
C VAL A 44 1.08 -0.79 3.72
N PHE A 45 0.64 0.09 4.61
CA PHE A 45 -0.78 0.45 4.70
C PHE A 45 -1.24 1.30 3.53
N HIS A 46 -0.38 2.15 2.99
CA HIS A 46 -0.68 3.00 1.84
C HIS A 46 -0.77 2.24 0.51
N SER A 47 -0.06 1.10 0.40
CA SER A 47 -0.02 0.29 -0.83
C SER A 47 -1.22 -0.64 -1.00
N ILE A 48 -2.16 -0.66 -0.05
CA ILE A 48 -3.40 -1.44 -0.19
C ILE A 48 -4.29 -0.72 -1.22
N THR A 49 -4.33 -1.26 -2.44
CA THR A 49 -5.26 -0.81 -3.47
C THR A 49 -6.62 -1.50 -3.27
N PRO A 50 -7.70 -0.74 -3.02
CA PRO A 50 -9.03 -1.34 -2.93
C PRO A 50 -9.46 -1.82 -4.31
N LYS A 51 -10.48 -2.70 -4.31
CA LYS A 51 -11.20 -3.00 -5.54
C LYS A 51 -11.77 -1.70 -6.10
N HIS A 52 -11.48 -1.47 -7.36
CA HIS A 52 -11.88 -0.28 -8.09
C HIS A 52 -12.45 -0.68 -9.42
N ARG A 53 -13.26 0.20 -9.99
CA ARG A 53 -13.69 0.09 -11.38
C ARG A 53 -13.74 1.46 -12.00
N CYS A 54 -13.82 1.52 -13.32
CA CYS A 54 -14.05 2.77 -14.01
C CYS A 54 -15.43 3.36 -13.70
N LYS A 55 -15.51 4.68 -13.62
CA LYS A 55 -16.77 5.39 -13.52
C LYS A 55 -17.51 5.30 -14.86
N LEU A 56 -18.79 4.95 -14.80
CA LEU A 56 -19.65 4.92 -15.98
C LEU A 56 -19.91 6.35 -16.50
N PRO A 57 -19.69 6.65 -17.79
CA PRO A 57 -19.87 7.99 -18.33
C PRO A 57 -21.33 8.46 -18.32
N GLU A 58 -22.29 7.53 -18.29
CA GLU A 58 -23.74 7.84 -18.26
C GLU A 58 -24.26 8.12 -16.84
N TRP A 59 -23.46 7.94 -15.79
CA TRP A 59 -23.91 8.02 -14.39
C TRP A 59 -23.07 9.01 -13.57
N GLU A 60 -23.65 10.18 -13.25
CA GLU A 60 -22.96 11.21 -12.45
C GLU A 60 -22.71 10.79 -11.00
N ASN A 61 -23.57 9.94 -10.42
CA ASN A 61 -23.48 9.47 -9.03
C ASN A 61 -23.29 7.94 -8.95
N ASP A 62 -22.34 7.42 -9.72
CA ASP A 62 -22.00 5.99 -9.73
C ASP A 62 -21.41 5.54 -8.39
N THR A 63 -21.90 4.41 -7.87
CA THR A 63 -21.45 3.78 -6.63
C THR A 63 -20.96 2.37 -6.91
N PHE A 64 -19.85 1.95 -6.29
CA PHE A 64 -19.25 0.62 -6.53
C PHE A 64 -20.25 -0.54 -6.36
N SER A 65 -21.14 -0.50 -5.37
CA SER A 65 -22.24 -1.45 -5.29
C SER A 65 -23.37 -1.09 -6.26
N PRO A 66 -23.84 -2.01 -7.12
CA PRO A 66 -24.95 -1.73 -8.02
C PRO A 66 -26.20 -1.38 -7.22
N PHE A 67 -26.77 -0.21 -7.50
CA PHE A 67 -27.98 0.27 -6.83
C PHE A 67 -29.26 -0.34 -7.44
N SER A 68 -29.20 -0.76 -8.71
CA SER A 68 -30.33 -1.30 -9.48
C SER A 68 -29.85 -2.34 -10.49
N GLU A 69 -30.75 -3.21 -10.95
CA GLU A 69 -30.47 -4.22 -11.99
C GLU A 69 -30.02 -3.56 -13.31
N VAL A 70 -30.59 -2.41 -13.65
CA VAL A 70 -30.19 -1.63 -14.83
C VAL A 70 -28.74 -1.16 -14.71
N HIS A 71 -28.34 -0.72 -13.51
CA HIS A 71 -26.97 -0.29 -13.23
C HIS A 71 -25.99 -1.46 -13.38
N ASN A 72 -26.39 -2.64 -12.90
CA ASN A 72 -25.60 -3.86 -13.05
C ASN A 72 -25.37 -4.22 -14.53
N GLN A 73 -26.41 -4.13 -15.35
CA GLN A 73 -26.31 -4.38 -16.79
C GLN A 73 -25.40 -3.36 -17.50
N SER A 74 -25.50 -2.08 -17.15
CA SER A 74 -24.62 -1.04 -17.68
C SER A 74 -23.13 -1.31 -17.34
N ILE A 75 -22.83 -1.83 -16.16
CA ILE A 75 -21.45 -2.21 -15.78
C ILE A 75 -20.89 -3.26 -16.75
N TYR A 76 -21.63 -4.33 -17.03
CA TYR A 76 -21.18 -5.39 -17.94
C TYR A 76 -21.11 -4.94 -19.41
N GLN A 77 -21.86 -3.90 -19.79
CA GLN A 77 -21.82 -3.35 -21.14
C GLN A 77 -20.59 -2.46 -21.36
N TRP A 78 -20.23 -1.66 -20.36
CA TRP A 78 -19.16 -0.67 -20.48
C TRP A 78 -17.80 -1.19 -20.04
N ILE A 79 -17.72 -2.21 -19.18
CA ILE A 79 -16.45 -2.72 -18.65
C ILE A 79 -16.09 -4.06 -19.31
N PRO A 80 -14.89 -4.19 -19.93
CA PRO A 80 -14.45 -5.45 -20.50
C PRO A 80 -14.25 -6.53 -19.44
N VAL A 81 -14.66 -7.75 -19.77
CA VAL A 81 -14.43 -8.94 -18.94
C VAL A 81 -13.16 -9.62 -19.43
N ASP A 82 -12.22 -9.89 -18.53
CA ASP A 82 -11.01 -10.64 -18.84
C ASP A 82 -11.33 -12.12 -19.11
N LYS A 83 -10.37 -12.87 -19.63
CA LYS A 83 -10.50 -14.28 -20.02
C LYS A 83 -10.94 -15.19 -18.87
N ASP A 84 -10.70 -14.77 -17.63
CA ASP A 84 -11.07 -15.48 -16.40
C ASP A 84 -12.51 -15.17 -15.94
N GLY A 85 -13.28 -14.37 -16.69
CA GLY A 85 -14.65 -13.99 -16.31
C GLY A 85 -14.72 -12.89 -15.25
N ILE A 86 -13.58 -12.24 -14.97
CA ILE A 86 -13.46 -11.15 -13.99
C ILE A 86 -13.50 -9.81 -14.74
N LEU A 87 -14.25 -8.83 -14.21
CA LEU A 87 -14.31 -7.48 -14.77
C LEU A 87 -12.93 -6.79 -14.68
N ASP A 88 -12.43 -6.26 -15.79
CA ASP A 88 -11.18 -5.49 -15.80
C ASP A 88 -11.40 -4.16 -15.08
N SER A 89 -10.57 -3.89 -14.07
CA SER A 89 -10.77 -2.74 -13.16
C SER A 89 -10.29 -1.41 -13.74
N CYS A 90 -9.44 -1.46 -14.78
CA CYS A 90 -8.71 -0.28 -15.28
C CYS A 90 -9.13 0.18 -16.68
N LYS A 91 -9.97 -0.59 -17.39
CA LYS A 91 -10.34 -0.31 -18.79
C LYS A 91 -11.84 -0.13 -18.93
N ILE A 92 -12.23 0.67 -19.91
CA ILE A 92 -13.62 0.89 -20.30
C ILE A 92 -13.76 0.82 -21.83
N TYR A 93 -14.90 0.35 -22.29
CA TYR A 93 -15.29 0.48 -23.69
C TYR A 93 -15.64 1.93 -24.01
N THR A 94 -15.07 2.45 -25.08
CA THR A 94 -15.51 3.70 -25.69
C THR A 94 -16.69 3.42 -26.61
N ASN A 95 -17.45 4.45 -26.99
CA ASN A 95 -18.54 4.37 -28.00
C ASN A 95 -18.14 3.65 -29.30
N ASN A 96 -16.84 3.57 -29.62
CA ASN A 96 -16.30 2.87 -30.78
C ASN A 96 -15.92 1.40 -30.53
N ASN A 97 -16.32 0.80 -29.39
CA ASN A 97 -15.89 -0.52 -28.91
C ASN A 97 -14.37 -0.67 -28.71
N GLU A 98 -13.65 0.44 -28.58
CA GLU A 98 -12.23 0.46 -28.26
C GLU A 98 -12.04 0.45 -26.73
N THR A 99 -11.07 -0.33 -26.25
CA THR A 99 -10.72 -0.37 -24.82
C THR A 99 -9.71 0.72 -24.50
N VAL A 100 -10.08 1.67 -23.64
CA VAL A 100 -9.23 2.79 -23.22
C VAL A 100 -9.05 2.78 -21.70
N GLU A 101 -7.93 3.32 -21.21
CA GLU A 101 -7.70 3.54 -19.78
C GLU A 101 -8.61 4.66 -19.25
N CYS A 102 -9.14 4.46 -18.04
CA CYS A 102 -10.14 5.34 -17.47
C CYS A 102 -9.53 6.56 -16.77
N GLU A 103 -10.15 7.73 -16.95
CA GLU A 103 -9.72 8.96 -16.26
C GLU A 103 -10.29 9.02 -14.83
N GLU A 104 -11.51 8.54 -14.62
CA GLU A 104 -12.21 8.52 -13.33
C GLU A 104 -12.51 7.11 -12.84
N HIS A 105 -12.32 6.88 -11.53
CA HIS A 105 -12.47 5.57 -10.89
C HIS A 105 -13.44 5.64 -9.70
N VAL A 106 -14.20 4.57 -9.50
CA VAL A 106 -15.10 4.35 -8.37
C VAL A 106 -14.54 3.21 -7.51
N PHE A 107 -14.34 3.50 -6.23
CA PHE A 107 -13.70 2.60 -5.26
C PHE A 107 -14.73 1.93 -4.33
N ASP A 108 -14.50 0.66 -3.98
CA ASP A 108 -15.25 -0.01 -2.92
C ASP A 108 -14.90 0.57 -1.55
N LYS A 109 -15.90 1.10 -0.85
CA LYS A 109 -15.74 1.72 0.47
C LYS A 109 -15.91 0.75 1.63
N SER A 110 -16.36 -0.49 1.38
CA SER A 110 -16.68 -1.48 2.43
C SER A 110 -15.47 -1.97 3.22
N VAL A 111 -14.28 -1.93 2.61
CA VAL A 111 -13.02 -2.41 3.22
C VAL A 111 -12.46 -1.43 4.26
N TYR A 112 -12.86 -0.16 4.21
CA TYR A 112 -12.34 0.89 5.08
C TYR A 112 -13.16 1.04 6.36
N TRP A 113 -13.00 0.13 7.32
CA TRP A 113 -13.67 0.24 8.64
C TRP A 113 -13.03 1.26 9.59
N GLY A 114 -12.10 2.12 9.15
CA GLY A 114 -11.46 3.10 10.03
C GLY A 114 -10.38 4.00 9.40
N VAL A 115 -10.23 4.00 8.08
CA VAL A 115 -9.26 4.84 7.37
C VAL A 115 -10.02 5.61 6.29
N THR A 116 -10.28 6.90 6.51
CA THR A 116 -11.03 7.73 5.55
C THR A 116 -10.12 8.14 4.38
N LEU A 117 -9.98 7.25 3.39
CA LEU A 117 -9.31 7.59 2.13
C LEU A 117 -10.31 8.23 1.18
N ASN A 118 -10.70 9.48 1.45
CA ASN A 118 -11.57 10.21 0.52
C ASN A 118 -10.81 10.82 -0.66
N GLU A 119 -9.47 10.84 -0.64
CA GLU A 119 -8.67 11.59 -1.64
C GLU A 119 -7.33 10.89 -1.97
N GLN A 120 -7.20 9.56 -1.85
CA GLN A 120 -5.96 8.92 -2.30
C GLN A 120 -5.97 8.79 -3.83
N LYS A 121 -5.40 9.79 -4.50
CA LYS A 121 -4.81 9.57 -5.83
C LYS A 121 -3.87 8.38 -5.70
N VAL A 122 -4.06 7.37 -6.55
CA VAL A 122 -3.18 6.20 -6.64
C VAL A 122 -1.74 6.70 -6.66
N PHE A 123 -1.02 6.48 -5.57
CA PHE A 123 0.36 6.93 -5.46
C PHE A 123 1.16 6.10 -6.45
N ASN A 124 1.66 6.78 -7.48
CA ASN A 124 2.29 6.16 -8.64
C ASN A 124 3.52 5.35 -8.15
N LEU A 125 3.61 4.07 -8.53
CA LEU A 125 4.70 3.14 -8.15
C LEU A 125 6.10 3.69 -8.47
N SER A 126 6.21 4.67 -9.35
CA SER A 126 7.45 5.38 -9.69
C SER A 126 8.06 6.24 -8.58
N GLN A 127 7.29 6.65 -7.57
CA GLN A 127 7.83 7.37 -6.39
C GLN A 127 8.49 6.42 -5.38
N LEU A 128 8.16 5.12 -5.39
CA LEU A 128 8.70 4.14 -4.46
C LEU A 128 10.15 3.77 -4.76
N ASP A 129 10.56 3.77 -6.02
CA ASP A 129 11.96 3.54 -6.39
C ASP A 129 12.88 4.60 -5.78
N TYR A 130 12.47 5.87 -5.78
CA TYR A 130 13.27 6.98 -5.24
C TYR A 130 13.51 6.89 -3.72
N ILE A 131 12.52 6.39 -2.96
CA ILE A 131 12.63 6.24 -1.50
C ILE A 131 13.57 5.09 -1.13
N ILE A 132 13.54 3.99 -1.89
CA ILE A 132 14.45 2.85 -1.68
C ILE A 132 15.91 3.28 -1.92
N PHE A 133 16.17 4.12 -2.93
CA PHE A 133 17.51 4.63 -3.23
C PHE A 133 18.11 5.58 -2.17
N ILE A 134 17.30 6.23 -1.33
CA ILE A 134 17.81 7.09 -0.23
C ILE A 134 18.12 6.26 1.03
N ALA A 135 17.55 5.07 1.14
CA ALA A 135 17.69 4.19 2.30
C ALA A 135 18.84 3.14 2.18
N VAL A 136 19.58 3.12 1.06
CA VAL A 136 20.76 2.28 0.80
C VAL A 136 22.00 3.14 0.68
#